data_AF-A0A2P5IDK7-F1
#
_entry.id   AF-A0A2P5IDK7-F1
#
_cell.length_a   1.000
_cell.length_b   1.000
_cell.length_c   1.000
_cell.angle_alpha   90.00
_cell.angle_beta   90.00
_cell.angle_gamma   90.00
#
_symmetry.space_group_name_H-M   'P 1'
#
loop_
_entity.id
_entity.type
_entity.pdbx_description
1 polymer ?
#
loop_
_entity_poly.entity_id
_entity_poly.type
_entity_poly.pdbx_seq_one_letter_code
_entity_poly.pdbx_strand_id
1 'polypeptide(L)'
;MALSRLKSTIWGPPSVERSLLIKLDSTVLIYFSLIWFLFGINRASYSTAYISGMKEDVGFQGKDFNYMTTIYLVCYAVMQMPSTAALTIVRPRYVFVLANTVWSVLTLITFRVDHVWQVFVLNGFEGAFSAIAYVGAHFIYGSWYKQSELGTRAAVFCGFGNLGNMAGGWIQAALLGSLSGKGSLPPWRWMFIVVSVMTIPFALFGKYSILSSGRMHATHLQCFSRVDRSSRLVRHPRSATPQVSTLPD
;
A
#
# COMPACT_ATOMS: atom_id res chain seq x y z
N MET A 1 -19.65 0.99 -25.17
CA MET A 1 -20.22 -0.33 -24.82
C MET A 1 -19.22 -1.26 -24.12
N ALA A 2 -17.93 -1.26 -24.48
CA ALA A 2 -16.89 -2.04 -23.77
C ALA A 2 -16.67 -1.57 -22.31
N LEU A 3 -16.59 -0.26 -22.08
CA LEU A 3 -16.44 0.33 -20.74
C LEU A 3 -17.61 0.04 -19.80
N SER A 4 -18.85 -0.10 -20.30
CA SER A 4 -20.01 -0.41 -19.47
C SER A 4 -20.05 -1.89 -19.08
N ARG A 5 -19.64 -2.80 -19.97
CA ARG A 5 -19.46 -4.22 -19.66
C ARG A 5 -18.29 -4.47 -18.70
N LEU A 6 -17.15 -3.79 -18.93
CA LEU A 6 -16.01 -3.85 -18.02
C LEU A 6 -16.40 -3.33 -16.63
N LYS A 7 -17.17 -2.24 -16.57
CA LYS A 7 -17.68 -1.71 -15.30
C LYS A 7 -18.65 -2.66 -14.60
N SER A 8 -19.51 -3.39 -15.33
CA SER A 8 -20.40 -4.38 -14.71
C SER A 8 -19.68 -5.65 -14.27
N THR A 9 -18.59 -6.03 -14.94
CA THR A 9 -17.77 -7.19 -14.56
C THR A 9 -16.89 -6.90 -13.35
N ILE A 10 -16.32 -5.70 -13.25
CA ILE A 10 -15.42 -5.33 -12.14
C ILE A 10 -16.20 -4.86 -10.89
N TRP A 11 -17.33 -4.16 -11.06
CA TRP A 11 -18.09 -3.54 -9.97
C TRP A 11 -19.53 -4.05 -9.81
N GLY A 12 -19.97 -5.04 -10.60
CA GLY A 12 -21.32 -5.60 -10.52
C GLY A 12 -22.43 -4.70 -11.07
N PRO A 13 -23.71 -5.12 -10.90
CA PRO A 13 -24.87 -4.36 -11.35
C PRO A 13 -24.99 -3.00 -10.62
N PRO A 14 -25.62 -1.98 -11.24
CA PRO A 14 -25.77 -0.67 -10.63
C PRO A 14 -26.68 -0.73 -9.40
N SER A 15 -26.07 -0.66 -8.22
CA SER A 15 -26.75 -0.57 -6.93
C SER A 15 -26.01 0.43 -6.03
N VAL A 16 -26.57 0.75 -4.86
CA VAL A 16 -25.90 1.59 -3.84
C VAL A 16 -24.53 1.01 -3.44
N GLU A 17 -24.39 -0.31 -3.52
CA GLU A 17 -23.15 -1.03 -3.26
C GLU A 17 -22.04 -0.67 -4.27
N ARG A 18 -22.39 -0.48 -5.55
CA ARG A 18 -21.43 -0.10 -6.59
C ARG A 18 -20.84 1.29 -6.39
N SER A 19 -21.65 2.28 -6.00
CA SER A 19 -21.14 3.62 -5.70
C SER A 19 -20.22 3.63 -4.48
N LEU A 20 -20.48 2.75 -3.50
CA LEU A 20 -19.62 2.55 -2.35
C LEU A 20 -18.29 1.90 -2.76
N LEU A 21 -18.33 0.85 -3.57
CA LEU A 21 -17.14 0.17 -4.09
C LEU A 21 -16.26 1.10 -4.93
N ILE A 22 -16.85 1.94 -5.80
CA ILE A 22 -16.09 2.91 -6.60
C ILE A 22 -15.39 3.94 -5.70
N LYS A 23 -16.06 4.40 -4.64
CA LYS A 23 -15.47 5.37 -3.69
C LYS A 23 -14.37 4.75 -2.84
N LEU A 24 -14.53 3.48 -2.48
CA LEU A 24 -13.53 2.69 -1.77
C LEU A 24 -12.31 2.43 -2.65
N ASP A 25 -12.52 1.98 -3.89
CA ASP A 25 -11.45 1.74 -4.87
C ASP A 25 -10.71 3.04 -5.21
N SER A 26 -11.41 4.17 -5.35
CA SER A 26 -10.77 5.46 -5.66
C SER A 26 -9.91 6.02 -4.52
N THR A 27 -10.17 5.61 -3.27
CA THR A 27 -9.46 6.16 -2.10
C THR A 27 -8.46 5.15 -1.57
N VAL A 28 -8.92 3.94 -1.22
CA VAL A 28 -8.15 2.94 -0.48
C VAL A 28 -7.25 2.14 -1.41
N LEU A 29 -7.81 1.59 -2.50
CA LEU A 29 -7.05 0.77 -3.45
C LEU A 29 -5.96 1.58 -4.15
N ILE A 30 -6.28 2.79 -4.63
CA ILE A 30 -5.29 3.68 -5.27
C ILE A 30 -4.17 4.05 -4.29
N TYR A 31 -4.51 4.42 -3.05
CA TYR A 31 -3.53 4.81 -2.05
C TYR A 31 -2.51 3.69 -1.75
N PHE A 32 -2.99 2.48 -1.46
CA PHE A 32 -2.11 1.34 -1.20
C PHE A 32 -1.33 0.91 -2.44
N SER A 33 -1.94 0.97 -3.62
CA SER A 33 -1.26 0.64 -4.88
C SER A 33 -0.14 1.62 -5.20
N LEU A 34 -0.31 2.92 -4.91
CA LEU A 34 0.73 3.93 -5.09
C LEU A 34 1.91 3.73 -4.12
N ILE A 35 1.64 3.36 -2.87
CA ILE A 35 2.72 3.03 -1.92
C ILE A 35 3.47 1.77 -2.36
N TRP A 36 2.74 0.74 -2.80
CA TRP A 36 3.37 -0.47 -3.29
C TRP A 36 4.18 -0.24 -4.57
N PHE A 37 3.72 0.68 -5.42
CA PHE A 37 4.48 1.19 -6.56
C PHE A 37 5.79 1.85 -6.13
N LEU A 38 5.78 2.70 -5.09
CA LEU A 38 7.00 3.33 -4.55
C LEU A 38 7.98 2.32 -3.95
N PHE A 39 7.49 1.27 -3.28
CA PHE A 39 8.35 0.16 -2.84
C PHE A 39 8.92 -0.64 -4.02
N GLY A 40 8.14 -0.80 -5.09
CA GLY A 40 8.60 -1.36 -6.35
C GLY A 40 9.77 -0.55 -6.92
N ILE A 41 9.64 0.77 -6.95
CA ILE A 41 10.72 1.68 -7.39
C ILE A 41 11.96 1.49 -6.51
N ASN A 42 11.83 1.54 -5.19
CA ASN A 42 12.96 1.38 -4.28
C ASN A 42 13.70 0.06 -4.48
N ARG A 43 12.97 -1.05 -4.68
CA ARG A 43 13.58 -2.36 -4.96
C ARG A 43 14.38 -2.33 -6.25
N ALA A 44 13.86 -1.71 -7.30
CA ALA A 44 14.61 -1.51 -8.54
C ALA A 44 15.83 -0.62 -8.31
N SER A 45 15.69 0.45 -7.51
CA SER A 45 16.78 1.37 -7.19
C SER A 45 18.01 0.67 -6.64
N TYR A 46 17.88 -0.35 -5.77
CA TYR A 46 19.03 -1.12 -5.26
C TYR A 46 19.77 -1.91 -6.35
N SER A 47 19.04 -2.66 -7.18
CA SER A 47 19.65 -3.41 -8.28
C SER A 47 20.34 -2.50 -9.28
N THR A 48 19.71 -1.37 -9.55
CA THR A 48 20.21 -0.41 -10.52
C THR A 48 21.40 0.38 -9.95
N ALA A 49 21.33 0.79 -8.68
CA ALA A 49 22.39 1.49 -7.96
C ALA A 49 23.68 0.67 -7.92
N TYR A 50 23.55 -0.63 -7.68
CA TYR A 50 24.67 -1.58 -7.70
C TYR A 50 25.46 -1.53 -9.02
N ILE A 51 24.77 -1.48 -10.15
CA ILE A 51 25.39 -1.44 -11.48
C ILE A 51 25.95 -0.03 -11.81
N SER A 52 25.37 1.03 -11.24
CA SER A 52 25.77 2.42 -11.53
C SER A 52 26.93 2.97 -10.68
N GLY A 53 27.62 2.13 -9.92
CA GLY A 53 28.80 2.54 -9.13
C GLY A 53 28.68 2.39 -7.62
N MET A 54 27.52 1.97 -7.08
CA MET A 54 27.42 1.69 -5.63
C MET A 54 28.34 0.54 -5.22
N LYS A 55 28.65 -0.39 -6.14
CA LYS A 55 29.56 -1.49 -5.89
C LYS A 55 30.97 -0.98 -5.56
N GLU A 56 31.51 -0.08 -6.38
CA GLU A 56 32.84 0.50 -6.22
C GLU A 56 32.90 1.52 -5.09
N ASP A 57 31.88 2.37 -4.95
CA ASP A 57 31.84 3.43 -3.92
C ASP A 57 31.75 2.88 -2.49
N VAL A 58 30.99 1.81 -2.29
CA VAL A 58 30.76 1.21 -0.96
C VAL A 58 31.68 0.02 -0.71
N GLY A 59 32.32 -0.51 -1.74
CA GLY A 59 33.27 -1.63 -1.66
C GLY A 59 32.63 -3.02 -1.60
N PHE A 60 31.53 -3.23 -2.32
CA PHE A 60 30.89 -4.56 -2.42
C PHE A 60 31.82 -5.58 -3.06
N GLN A 61 31.94 -6.78 -2.46
CA GLN A 61 32.76 -7.86 -2.99
C GLN A 61 31.96 -9.13 -3.28
N GLY A 62 32.32 -9.82 -4.36
CA GLY A 62 31.82 -11.16 -4.68
C GLY A 62 30.30 -11.33 -4.61
N LYS A 63 29.82 -11.97 -3.53
CA LYS A 63 28.41 -12.36 -3.31
C LYS A 63 27.62 -11.40 -2.40
N ASP A 64 28.20 -10.28 -2.00
CA ASP A 64 27.60 -9.34 -1.04
C ASP A 64 26.22 -8.81 -1.49
N PHE A 65 26.03 -8.57 -2.79
CA PHE A 65 24.72 -8.15 -3.33
C PHE A 65 23.64 -9.22 -3.13
N ASN A 66 24.00 -10.50 -3.25
CA ASN A 66 23.07 -11.60 -3.00
C ASN A 66 22.77 -11.72 -1.50
N TYR A 67 23.76 -11.50 -0.63
CA TYR A 67 23.52 -11.45 0.81
C TYR A 67 22.59 -10.30 1.21
N MET A 68 22.78 -9.10 0.66
CA MET A 68 21.87 -7.96 0.86
C MET A 68 20.43 -8.32 0.49
N THR A 69 20.23 -8.87 -0.70
CA THR A 69 18.90 -9.26 -1.19
C THR A 69 18.28 -10.37 -0.34
N THR A 70 19.09 -11.32 0.12
CA THR A 70 18.65 -12.40 0.99
C THR A 70 18.24 -11.88 2.36
N ILE A 71 19.02 -10.97 2.95
CA ILE A 71 18.69 -10.33 4.24
C ILE A 71 17.36 -9.57 4.13
N TYR A 72 17.14 -8.82 3.05
CA TYR A 72 15.83 -8.19 2.77
C TYR A 72 14.69 -9.20 2.85
N LEU A 73 14.83 -10.30 2.10
CA LEU A 73 13.80 -11.34 1.98
C LEU A 73 13.55 -12.05 3.31
N VAL A 74 14.61 -12.35 4.06
CA VAL A 74 14.52 -13.00 5.38
C VAL A 74 13.83 -12.06 6.38
N CYS A 75 14.27 -10.80 6.49
CA CYS A 75 13.63 -9.81 7.36
C CYS A 75 12.17 -9.58 6.96
N TYR A 76 11.89 -9.50 5.65
CA TYR A 76 10.54 -9.37 5.13
C TYR A 76 9.67 -10.59 5.50
N ALA A 77 10.17 -11.81 5.33
CA ALA A 77 9.43 -13.03 5.66
C ALA A 77 9.17 -13.16 7.17
N VAL A 78 10.20 -12.93 7.99
CA VAL A 78 10.09 -13.04 9.45
C VAL A 78 9.12 -12.00 10.00
N MET A 79 9.10 -10.78 9.46
CA MET A 79 8.23 -9.70 9.94
C MET A 79 6.78 -9.78 9.45
N GLN A 80 6.45 -10.63 8.47
CA GLN A 80 5.06 -10.85 8.06
C GLN A 80 4.20 -11.45 9.18
N MET A 81 4.73 -12.42 9.93
CA MET A 81 4.01 -13.04 11.04
C MET A 81 3.68 -12.07 12.19
N PRO A 82 4.66 -11.36 12.78
CA PRO A 82 4.39 -10.43 13.87
C PRO A 82 3.59 -9.21 13.38
N SER A 83 3.77 -8.78 12.13
CA SER A 83 2.96 -7.68 11.59
C SER A 83 1.47 -8.02 11.49
N THR A 84 1.14 -9.26 11.12
CA THR A 84 -0.25 -9.75 11.11
C THR A 84 -0.84 -9.71 12.52
N ALA A 85 -0.09 -10.14 13.54
CA ALA A 85 -0.53 -10.08 14.94
C ALA A 85 -0.62 -8.63 15.47
N ALA A 86 0.32 -7.75 15.09
CA ALA A 86 0.29 -6.35 15.50
C ALA A 86 -0.94 -5.60 14.97
N LEU A 87 -1.42 -5.96 13.77
CA LEU A 87 -2.60 -5.37 13.13
C LEU A 87 -3.93 -5.77 13.79
N THR A 88 -3.97 -6.88 14.54
CA THR A 88 -5.17 -7.25 15.31
C THR A 88 -5.26 -6.51 16.64
N ILE A 89 -4.10 -6.13 17.21
CA ILE A 89 -4.01 -5.44 18.51
C ILE A 89 -4.09 -3.92 18.34
N VAL A 90 -3.36 -3.37 17.37
CA VAL A 90 -3.24 -1.93 17.15
C VAL A 90 -4.04 -1.53 15.92
N ARG A 91 -4.72 -0.37 16.00
CA ARG A 91 -5.47 0.17 14.86
C ARG A 91 -4.58 0.24 13.60
N PRO A 92 -4.94 -0.46 12.50
CA PRO A 92 -4.11 -0.59 11.29
C PRO A 92 -3.63 0.74 10.70
N ARG A 93 -4.42 1.80 10.89
CA ARG A 93 -4.09 3.17 10.48
C ARG A 93 -2.74 3.65 11.00
N TYR A 94 -2.48 3.49 12.29
CA TYR A 94 -1.28 4.07 12.91
C TYR A 94 -0.06 3.23 12.57
N VAL A 95 -0.21 1.91 12.59
CA VAL A 95 0.84 0.95 12.22
C VAL A 95 1.30 1.21 10.79
N PHE A 96 0.37 1.39 9.85
CA PHE A 96 0.71 1.60 8.45
C PHE A 96 1.41 2.93 8.22
N VAL A 97 0.89 4.05 8.74
CA VAL A 97 1.52 5.37 8.57
C VAL A 97 2.90 5.43 9.22
N LEU A 98 3.06 4.85 10.42
CA LEU A 98 4.34 4.79 11.11
C LEU A 98 5.34 3.95 10.32
N ALA A 99 4.95 2.75 9.88
CA ALA A 99 5.83 1.85 9.11
C ALA A 99 6.32 2.51 7.81
N ASN A 100 5.43 3.15 7.06
CA ASN A 100 5.81 3.85 5.83
C ASN A 100 6.71 5.07 6.10
N THR A 101 6.45 5.83 7.17
CA THR A 101 7.28 6.98 7.52
C THR A 101 8.69 6.54 7.93
N VAL A 102 8.79 5.51 8.79
CA VAL A 102 10.08 4.96 9.21
C VAL A 102 10.82 4.38 8.02
N TRP A 103 10.14 3.62 7.15
CA TRP A 103 10.71 3.12 5.91
C TRP A 103 11.28 4.24 5.03
N SER A 104 10.54 5.33 4.81
CA SER A 104 11.04 6.45 3.99
C SER A 104 12.24 7.16 4.61
N VAL A 105 12.29 7.27 5.94
CA VAL A 105 13.43 7.85 6.65
C VAL A 105 14.65 6.94 6.53
N LEU A 106 14.49 5.62 6.64
CA LEU A 106 15.57 4.66 6.43
C LEU A 106 16.12 4.75 5.01
N THR A 107 15.25 4.81 4.00
CA THR A 107 15.66 4.98 2.60
C THR A 107 16.40 6.30 2.37
N LEU A 108 16.03 7.36 3.08
CA LEU A 108 16.77 8.61 3.01
C LEU A 108 18.16 8.42 3.63
N ILE A 109 18.28 7.77 4.78
CA ILE A 109 19.59 7.52 5.41
C ILE A 109 20.50 6.70 4.49
N THR A 110 19.96 5.79 3.67
CA THR A 110 20.71 4.99 2.70
C THR A 110 21.54 5.82 1.71
N PHE A 111 21.15 7.06 1.38
CA PHE A 111 21.96 7.90 0.47
C PHE A 111 23.35 8.21 1.05
N ARG A 112 23.50 8.24 2.38
CA ARG A 112 24.73 8.68 3.06
C ARG A 112 25.67 7.53 3.41
N VAL A 113 25.29 6.29 3.08
CA VAL A 113 26.04 5.10 3.44
C VAL A 113 27.39 5.06 2.72
N ASP A 114 28.43 4.77 3.49
CA ASP A 114 29.79 4.64 2.98
C ASP A 114 30.35 3.22 3.16
N HIS A 115 29.66 2.32 3.89
CA HIS A 115 30.15 0.97 4.21
C HIS A 115 29.10 -0.12 3.92
N VAL A 116 29.54 -1.28 3.41
CA VAL A 116 28.67 -2.39 2.99
C VAL A 116 27.73 -2.86 4.11
N TRP A 117 28.24 -2.99 5.34
CA TRP A 117 27.45 -3.46 6.47
C TRP A 117 26.28 -2.54 6.81
N GLN A 118 26.42 -1.23 6.59
CA GLN A 118 25.33 -0.27 6.82
C GLN A 118 24.20 -0.50 5.81
N VAL A 119 24.56 -0.81 4.55
CA VAL A 119 23.57 -1.18 3.52
C VAL A 119 22.81 -2.42 3.95
N PHE A 120 23.49 -3.46 4.45
CA PHE A 120 22.83 -4.68 4.89
C PHE A 120 21.84 -4.44 6.04
N VAL A 121 22.24 -3.64 7.03
CA VAL A 121 21.38 -3.33 8.19
C VAL A 121 20.18 -2.50 7.76
N LEU A 122 20.39 -1.41 7.02
CA LEU A 122 19.31 -0.54 6.55
C LEU A 122 18.34 -1.30 5.64
N ASN A 123 18.86 -2.08 4.70
CA ASN A 123 18.06 -2.86 3.78
C ASN A 123 17.25 -3.96 4.50
N GLY A 124 17.82 -4.60 5.53
CA GLY A 124 17.08 -5.52 6.41
C GLY A 124 15.91 -4.85 7.13
N PHE A 125 16.13 -3.66 7.70
CA PHE A 125 15.04 -2.89 8.33
C PHE A 125 14.00 -2.41 7.31
N GLU A 126 14.41 -1.98 6.12
CA GLU A 126 13.47 -1.65 5.05
C GLU A 126 12.61 -2.85 4.66
N GLY A 127 13.19 -4.05 4.60
CA GLY A 127 12.46 -5.31 4.40
C GLY A 127 11.43 -5.57 5.49
N ALA A 128 11.82 -5.37 6.76
CA ALA A 128 10.94 -5.50 7.91
C ALA A 128 9.71 -4.56 7.83
N PHE A 129 9.92 -3.28 7.53
CA PHE A 129 8.82 -2.31 7.45
C PHE A 129 7.95 -2.48 6.19
N SER A 130 8.55 -2.90 5.07
CA SER A 130 7.84 -3.24 3.83
C SER A 130 6.85 -4.40 4.06
N ALA A 131 7.22 -5.40 4.87
CA ALA A 131 6.33 -6.51 5.22
C ALA A 131 5.08 -6.05 5.96
N ILE A 132 5.25 -5.14 6.93
CA ILE A 132 4.13 -4.57 7.70
C ILE A 132 3.14 -3.87 6.77
N ALA A 133 3.66 -3.12 5.79
CA ALA A 133 2.83 -2.41 4.83
C ALA A 133 2.10 -3.37 3.87
N TYR A 134 2.76 -4.43 3.39
CA TYR A 134 2.11 -5.44 2.54
C TYR A 134 0.96 -6.16 3.26
N VAL A 135 1.21 -6.66 4.47
CA VAL A 135 0.20 -7.35 5.31
C VAL A 135 -0.91 -6.38 5.70
N GLY A 136 -0.56 -5.14 6.08
CA GLY A 136 -1.51 -4.10 6.44
C GLY A 136 -2.49 -3.76 5.32
N ALA A 137 -2.00 -3.65 4.08
CA ALA A 137 -2.85 -3.43 2.92
C ALA A 137 -3.83 -4.59 2.70
N HIS A 138 -3.36 -5.84 2.76
CA HIS A 138 -4.20 -7.03 2.57
C HIS A 138 -5.21 -7.23 3.70
N PHE A 139 -4.83 -6.94 4.94
CA PHE A 139 -5.73 -6.97 6.09
C PHE A 139 -6.88 -5.98 5.93
N ILE A 140 -6.57 -4.77 5.46
CA ILE A 140 -7.59 -3.75 5.17
C ILE A 140 -8.46 -4.23 4.00
N TYR A 141 -7.89 -4.75 2.91
CA TYR A 141 -8.70 -5.28 1.82
C TYR A 141 -9.66 -6.39 2.26
N GLY A 142 -9.21 -7.33 3.10
CA GLY A 142 -10.05 -8.39 3.65
C GLY A 142 -11.18 -7.88 4.55
N SER A 143 -11.03 -6.69 5.13
CA SER A 143 -12.06 -6.08 5.99
C SER A 143 -13.14 -5.31 5.22
N TRP A 144 -12.85 -4.87 3.99
CA TRP A 144 -13.75 -3.99 3.22
C TRP A 144 -14.33 -4.64 1.96
N TYR A 145 -13.61 -5.59 1.34
CA TYR A 145 -14.04 -6.23 0.10
C TYR A 145 -14.58 -7.63 0.34
N LYS A 146 -15.53 -8.05 -0.50
CA LYS A 146 -16.01 -9.43 -0.54
C LYS A 146 -14.94 -10.37 -1.09
N GLN A 147 -14.96 -11.65 -0.71
CA GLN A 147 -14.00 -12.64 -1.22
C GLN A 147 -14.00 -12.75 -2.75
N SER A 148 -15.17 -12.65 -3.40
CA SER A 148 -15.30 -12.67 -4.87
C SER A 148 -14.61 -11.49 -5.57
N GLU A 149 -14.35 -10.42 -4.84
CA GLU A 149 -13.86 -9.13 -5.31
C GLU A 149 -12.40 -8.86 -4.94
N LEU A 150 -11.90 -9.59 -3.94
CA LEU A 150 -10.57 -9.43 -3.37
C LEU A 150 -9.47 -9.83 -4.37
N GLY A 151 -9.67 -10.93 -5.10
CA GLY A 151 -8.66 -11.48 -6.01
C GLY A 151 -8.24 -10.49 -7.12
N THR A 152 -9.21 -9.85 -7.77
CA THR A 152 -8.93 -8.85 -8.81
C THR A 152 -8.21 -7.63 -8.25
N ARG A 153 -8.58 -7.18 -7.04
CA ARG A 153 -7.98 -5.99 -6.40
C ARG A 153 -6.57 -6.26 -5.88
N ALA A 154 -6.34 -7.45 -5.33
CA ALA A 154 -4.99 -7.91 -4.98
C ALA A 154 -4.10 -8.03 -6.23
N ALA A 155 -4.64 -8.51 -7.36
CA ALA A 155 -3.91 -8.57 -8.62
C ALA A 155 -3.53 -7.17 -9.12
N VAL A 156 -4.44 -6.19 -9.04
CA VAL A 156 -4.13 -4.78 -9.36
C VAL A 156 -3.02 -4.25 -8.46
N PHE A 157 -3.12 -4.47 -7.15
CA PHE A 157 -2.09 -4.07 -6.18
C PHE A 157 -0.72 -4.67 -6.54
N CYS A 158 -0.64 -5.97 -6.77
CA CYS A 158 0.60 -6.64 -7.20
C CYS A 158 1.11 -6.11 -8.55
N GLY A 159 0.21 -5.80 -9.48
CA GLY A 159 0.53 -5.18 -10.78
C GLY A 159 1.22 -3.83 -10.62
N PHE A 160 0.72 -2.96 -9.74
CA PHE A 160 1.36 -1.67 -9.45
C PHE A 160 2.76 -1.84 -8.85
N GLY A 161 3.02 -2.88 -8.06
CA GLY A 161 4.36 -3.16 -7.54
C GLY A 161 5.36 -3.50 -8.64
N ASN A 162 4.95 -4.34 -9.60
CA ASN A 162 5.78 -4.68 -10.77
C ASN A 162 5.98 -3.46 -11.69
N LEU A 163 4.93 -2.66 -11.87
CA LEU A 163 5.00 -1.41 -12.62
C LEU A 163 6.01 -0.43 -11.99
N GLY A 164 6.03 -0.36 -10.65
CA GLY A 164 7.00 0.43 -9.90
C GLY A 164 8.44 -0.04 -10.11
N ASN A 165 8.65 -1.36 -10.10
CA ASN A 165 9.96 -1.94 -10.37
C ASN A 165 10.47 -1.56 -11.79
N MET A 166 9.59 -1.69 -12.80
CA MET A 166 9.92 -1.29 -14.16
C MET A 166 10.20 0.22 -14.28
N ALA A 167 9.37 1.06 -13.65
CA ALA A 167 9.55 2.51 -13.64
C ALA A 167 10.85 2.94 -12.95
N GLY A 168 11.28 2.25 -11.89
CA GLY A 168 12.53 2.53 -11.20
C GLY A 168 13.76 2.41 -12.11
N GLY A 169 13.77 1.43 -13.01
CA GLY A 169 14.83 1.30 -14.03
C GLY A 169 14.87 2.49 -15.00
N TRP A 170 13.72 2.98 -15.45
CA TRP A 170 13.64 4.14 -16.34
C TRP A 170 14.05 5.45 -15.67
N ILE A 171 13.63 5.66 -14.41
CA ILE A 171 14.06 6.81 -13.62
C ILE A 171 15.59 6.80 -13.49
N GLN A 172 16.21 5.63 -13.44
CA GLN A 172 17.67 5.52 -13.33
C GLN A 172 18.39 5.85 -14.61
N ALA A 173 17.92 5.32 -15.73
CA ALA A 173 18.45 5.68 -17.03
C ALA A 173 18.40 7.21 -17.24
N ALA A 174 17.30 7.84 -16.84
CA ALA A 174 17.14 9.29 -16.89
C ALA A 174 18.12 10.03 -15.97
N LEU A 175 18.34 9.53 -14.74
CA LEU A 175 19.29 10.13 -13.79
C LEU A 175 20.75 9.96 -14.24
N LEU A 176 21.15 8.80 -14.74
CA LEU A 176 22.50 8.61 -15.30
C LEU A 176 22.75 9.54 -16.49
N GLY A 177 21.78 9.67 -17.39
CA GLY A 177 21.88 10.57 -18.54
C GLY A 177 21.93 12.06 -18.14
N SER A 178 21.21 12.45 -17.09
CA SER A 178 21.12 13.86 -16.67
C SER A 178 22.24 14.30 -15.73
N LEU A 179 22.76 13.41 -14.87
CA LEU A 179 23.74 13.73 -13.84
C LEU A 179 25.17 13.29 -14.17
N SER A 180 25.42 12.59 -15.27
CA SER A 180 26.78 12.29 -15.72
C SER A 180 27.58 13.59 -15.92
N GLY A 181 28.49 13.88 -14.97
CA GLY A 181 29.43 15.00 -15.03
C GLY A 181 28.93 16.35 -14.48
N LYS A 182 27.73 16.45 -13.88
CA LYS A 182 27.14 17.75 -13.45
C LYS A 182 26.91 17.93 -11.94
N GLY A 183 27.25 16.94 -11.10
CA GLY A 183 26.99 17.00 -9.65
C GLY A 183 28.13 16.44 -8.79
N SER A 184 28.20 16.89 -7.53
CA SER A 184 29.18 16.42 -6.52
C SER A 184 28.83 15.08 -5.87
N LEU A 185 27.61 14.56 -6.11
CA LEU A 185 27.13 13.29 -5.57
C LEU A 185 26.97 12.24 -6.68
N PRO A 186 27.37 10.98 -6.43
CA PRO A 186 27.12 9.87 -7.34
C PRO A 186 25.65 9.74 -7.75
N PRO A 187 25.33 9.39 -9.02
CA PRO A 187 23.95 9.24 -9.49
C PRO A 187 23.10 8.26 -8.69
N TRP A 188 23.72 7.22 -8.11
CA TRP A 188 23.01 6.22 -7.30
C TRP A 188 22.48 6.80 -5.98
N ARG A 189 23.14 7.80 -5.38
CA ARG A 189 22.67 8.43 -4.13
C ARG A 189 21.42 9.27 -4.38
N TRP A 190 21.35 9.93 -5.54
CA TRP A 190 20.18 10.73 -5.94
C TRP A 190 18.91 9.90 -6.08
N MET A 191 19.03 8.63 -6.46
CA MET A 191 17.89 7.73 -6.53
C MET A 191 17.18 7.57 -5.21
N PHE A 192 17.94 7.27 -4.15
CA PHE A 192 17.38 7.08 -2.82
C PHE A 192 16.75 8.37 -2.28
N ILE A 193 17.31 9.54 -2.61
CA ILE A 193 16.75 10.84 -2.26
C ILE A 193 15.40 11.06 -2.95
N VAL A 194 15.34 10.88 -4.28
CA VAL A 194 14.10 11.10 -5.06
C VAL A 194 12.98 10.18 -4.56
N VAL A 195 13.27 8.90 -4.35
CA VAL A 195 12.30 7.93 -3.85
C VAL A 195 11.79 8.30 -2.46
N SER A 196 12.69 8.70 -1.56
CA SER A 196 12.32 9.09 -0.20
C SER A 196 11.48 10.36 -0.17
N VAL A 197 11.86 11.37 -0.96
CA VAL A 197 11.13 12.64 -1.09
C VAL A 197 9.74 12.42 -1.70
N MET A 198 9.60 11.49 -2.65
CA MET A 198 8.28 11.12 -3.16
C MET A 198 7.46 10.38 -2.10
N THR A 199 8.07 9.50 -1.31
CA THR A 199 7.31 8.63 -0.38
C THR A 199 6.85 9.35 0.89
N ILE A 200 7.61 10.31 1.42
CA ILE A 200 7.26 11.04 2.66
C ILE A 200 5.89 11.75 2.55
N PRO A 201 5.59 12.55 1.51
CA PRO A 201 4.27 13.15 1.31
C PRO A 201 3.15 12.11 1.19
N PHE A 202 3.39 10.98 0.51
CA PHE A 202 2.41 9.90 0.41
C PHE A 202 2.16 9.21 1.76
N ALA A 203 3.19 9.01 2.57
CA ALA A 203 3.06 8.49 3.93
C ALA A 203 2.21 9.43 4.81
N LEU A 204 2.48 10.75 4.73
CA LEU A 204 1.70 11.77 5.45
C LEU A 204 0.25 11.87 4.94
N PHE A 205 0.05 11.78 3.62
CA PHE A 205 -1.28 11.75 3.01
C PHE A 205 -2.08 10.53 3.48
N GLY A 206 -1.40 9.42 3.76
CA GLY A 206 -1.97 8.23 4.42
C GLY A 206 -2.73 8.51 5.69
N LYS A 207 -2.21 9.42 6.52
CA LYS A 207 -2.88 9.84 7.76
C LYS A 207 -4.28 10.40 7.50
N TYR A 208 -4.47 11.09 6.38
CA TYR A 208 -5.72 11.71 5.96
C TYR A 208 -6.62 10.75 5.16
N SER A 209 -6.07 10.00 4.21
CA SER A 209 -6.81 9.04 3.38
C SER A 209 -7.38 7.88 4.19
N ILE A 210 -6.61 7.35 5.15
CA ILE A 210 -7.09 6.30 6.04
C ILE A 210 -8.10 6.87 7.06
N LEU A 211 -7.99 8.15 7.44
CA LEU A 211 -8.98 8.83 8.29
C LEU A 211 -10.33 9.04 7.56
N SER A 212 -10.30 9.24 6.24
CA SER A 212 -11.51 9.20 5.39
C SER A 212 -12.19 7.83 5.47
N SER A 213 -11.41 6.75 5.53
CA SER A 213 -11.93 5.38 5.67
C SER A 213 -12.68 5.15 7.00
N GLY A 214 -12.27 5.82 8.10
CA GLY A 214 -13.04 5.83 9.36
C GLY A 214 -14.43 6.47 9.22
N ARG A 215 -14.56 7.53 8.42
CA ARG A 215 -15.87 8.10 8.03
C ARG A 215 -16.64 7.17 7.11
N MET A 216 -15.96 6.45 6.21
CA MET A 216 -16.59 5.42 5.38
C MET A 216 -17.12 4.24 6.20
N HIS A 217 -16.52 3.91 7.36
CA HIS A 217 -17.01 2.83 8.23
C HIS A 217 -18.36 3.18 8.85
N ALA A 218 -18.52 4.43 9.30
CA ALA A 218 -19.80 4.96 9.76
C ALA A 218 -20.85 4.93 8.63
N THR A 219 -20.47 5.33 7.41
CA THR A 219 -21.37 5.26 6.23
C THR A 219 -21.70 3.82 5.83
N HIS A 220 -20.74 2.88 5.91
CA HIS A 220 -20.93 1.48 5.58
C HIS A 220 -21.86 0.80 6.59
N LEU A 221 -21.67 1.02 7.89
CA LEU A 221 -22.59 0.54 8.93
C LEU A 221 -24.00 1.13 8.76
N GLN A 222 -24.10 2.42 8.43
CA GLN A 222 -25.39 3.04 8.11
C GLN A 222 -26.04 2.44 6.86
N CYS A 223 -25.26 2.13 5.82
CA CYS A 223 -25.77 1.52 4.60
C CYS A 223 -26.19 0.06 4.82
N PHE A 224 -25.37 -0.73 5.52
CA PHE A 224 -25.67 -2.11 5.87
C PHE A 224 -26.89 -2.20 6.78
N SER A 225 -27.01 -1.32 7.79
CA SER A 225 -28.22 -1.25 8.64
C SER A 225 -29.48 -0.87 7.84
N ARG A 226 -29.37 -0.03 6.81
CA ARG A 226 -30.50 0.30 5.93
C ARG A 226 -30.91 -0.86 5.04
N VAL A 227 -29.94 -1.59 4.47
CA VAL A 227 -30.19 -2.77 3.62
C VAL A 227 -30.75 -3.94 4.43
N ASP A 228 -30.25 -4.14 5.64
CA ASP A 228 -30.75 -5.16 6.56
C ASP A 228 -32.14 -4.79 7.11
N ARG A 229 -32.40 -3.49 7.37
CA ARG A 229 -33.74 -3.01 7.75
C ARG A 229 -34.74 -3.14 6.59
N SER A 230 -34.34 -2.83 5.35
CA SER A 230 -35.23 -2.97 4.19
C SER A 230 -35.52 -4.44 3.85
N SER A 231 -34.53 -5.33 3.99
CA SER A 231 -34.74 -6.77 3.78
C SER A 231 -35.54 -7.44 4.90
N ARG A 232 -35.49 -6.95 6.15
CA ARG A 232 -36.41 -7.35 7.22
C ARG A 232 -37.86 -6.90 6.96
N LEU A 233 -38.06 -5.68 6.45
CA LEU A 233 -39.41 -5.19 6.09
C LEU A 233 -40.04 -6.01 4.96
N VAL A 234 -39.24 -6.54 4.03
CA VAL A 234 -39.70 -7.44 2.96
C VAL A 234 -40.00 -8.85 3.47
N ARG A 235 -39.25 -9.37 4.47
CA ARG A 235 -39.50 -10.69 5.06
C ARG A 235 -40.69 -10.73 6.02
N HIS A 236 -41.03 -9.61 6.66
CA HIS A 236 -42.21 -9.49 7.51
C HIS A 236 -43.07 -8.28 7.11
N PRO A 237 -43.97 -8.42 6.12
CA PRO A 237 -44.85 -7.33 5.68
C PRO A 237 -45.94 -6.95 6.70
N ARG A 238 -46.16 -7.78 7.74
CA ARG A 238 -47.26 -7.64 8.70
C ARG A 238 -46.72 -7.34 10.10
N SER A 239 -46.56 -6.06 10.40
CA SER A 239 -46.61 -5.55 11.79
C SER A 239 -46.79 -4.03 11.88
N ALA A 240 -46.81 -3.30 10.77
CA ALA A 240 -47.20 -1.90 10.73
C ALA A 240 -48.71 -1.76 10.48
N THR A 241 -49.53 -2.19 11.42
CA THR A 241 -50.91 -1.68 11.53
C THR A 241 -50.95 -0.82 12.80
N PRO A 242 -51.27 0.47 12.73
CA PRO A 242 -51.40 1.29 13.92
C PRO A 242 -52.61 0.76 14.70
N GLN A 243 -52.37 0.19 15.88
CA GLN A 243 -53.42 -0.09 16.85
C GLN A 243 -53.96 1.27 17.32
N VAL A 244 -55.06 1.71 16.71
CA VAL A 244 -55.90 2.78 17.23
C VAL A 244 -56.55 2.23 18.51
N SER A 245 -56.06 2.70 19.66
CA SER A 245 -56.64 2.41 20.96
C SER A 245 -58.00 3.13 21.08
N THR A 246 -59.09 2.41 20.85
CA THR A 246 -60.42 2.81 21.30
C THR A 246 -60.54 2.47 22.78
N LEU A 247 -60.55 3.52 23.62
CA LEU A 247 -61.06 3.47 25.00
C LEU A 247 -62.59 3.31 24.96
N PRO A 248 -63.18 2.43 25.78
CA PRO A 248 -64.55 2.60 26.27
C PRO A 248 -64.54 3.10 27.72
N ASP A 249 -65.59 3.85 28.04
CA ASP A 249 -65.86 4.63 29.26
C ASP A 249 -65.75 3.90 30.61
#